data_AF-A0A554V4R1-F1
#
_entry.id   AF-A0A554V4R1-F1
#
_cell.length_a   1.000
_cell.length_b   1.000
_cell.length_c   1.000
_cell.angle_alpha   90.00
_cell.angle_beta   90.00
_cell.angle_gamma   90.00
#
_symmetry.space_group_name_H-M   'P 1'
#
loop_
_entity.id
_entity.type
_entity.pdbx_description
1 polymer ?
#
loop_
_entity_poly.entity_id
_entity_poly.type
_entity_poly.pdbx_seq_one_letter_code
_entity_poly.pdbx_strand_id
1 'polypeptide(L)'
;MWQIIGVLVVIAIVIKLWPLFLAVAMGWLAYKLAPPVLAWHRRRRDTRTKELDAIRARADQQHQWYLVGDARGIYGRYPPAR
;
A
#
# COMPACT_ATOMS: atom_id res chain seq x y z
N MET A 1 41.76 -3.47 43.99
CA MET A 1 40.85 -4.59 43.65
C MET A 1 39.45 -4.11 43.27
N TRP A 2 38.80 -3.26 44.09
CA TRP A 2 37.47 -2.68 43.78
C TRP A 2 37.36 -1.90 42.47
N GLN A 3 38.43 -1.19 42.06
CA GLN A 3 38.45 -0.44 40.80
C GLN A 3 38.32 -1.34 39.55
N ILE A 4 38.90 -2.54 39.58
CA ILE A 4 38.83 -3.50 38.46
C ILE A 4 37.40 -4.01 38.31
N ILE A 5 36.74 -4.30 39.44
CA ILE A 5 35.35 -4.74 39.47
C ILE A 5 34.43 -3.63 38.92
N GLY A 6 34.65 -2.38 39.33
CA GLY A 6 33.90 -1.24 38.82
C GLY A 6 34.03 -1.07 37.30
N VAL A 7 35.25 -1.19 36.76
CA VAL A 7 35.49 -1.10 35.31
C VAL A 7 34.81 -2.23 34.54
N LEU A 8 34.86 -3.46 35.03
CA LEU A 8 34.18 -4.60 34.39
C LEU A 8 32.66 -4.44 34.37
N VAL A 9 32.06 -3.87 35.43
CA VAL A 9 30.62 -3.59 35.48
C VAL A 9 30.24 -2.53 34.44
N VAL A 10 31.03 -1.45 34.33
CA VAL A 10 30.79 -0.41 33.32
C VAL A 10 30.90 -0.98 31.90
N ILE A 11 31.93 -1.78 31.62
CA ILE A 11 32.10 -2.43 30.31
C ILE A 11 30.92 -3.38 30.02
N ALA A 12 30.49 -4.18 31.00
CA ALA A 12 29.35 -5.07 30.84
C ALA A 12 28.05 -4.30 30.55
N ILE A 13 27.83 -3.15 31.20
CA ILE A 13 26.68 -2.27 30.94
C ILE A 13 26.73 -1.70 29.52
N VAL A 14 27.90 -1.22 29.08
CA VAL A 14 28.07 -0.67 27.72
C VAL A 14 27.81 -1.73 26.66
N ILE A 15 28.36 -2.94 26.82
CA ILE A 15 28.12 -4.06 25.90
C ILE A 15 26.64 -4.44 25.89
N LYS A 16 25.97 -4.42 27.04
CA LYS A 16 24.55 -4.77 27.17
C LYS A 16 23.63 -3.72 26.55
N LEU A 17 24.02 -2.44 26.59
CA LEU A 17 23.25 -1.31 26.03
C LEU A 17 23.49 -1.10 24.54
N TRP A 18 24.66 -1.47 24.00
CA TRP A 18 24.96 -1.40 22.57
C TRP A 18 23.90 -2.05 21.64
N PRO A 19 23.38 -3.26 21.90
CA PRO A 19 22.33 -3.86 21.08
C PRO A 19 21.02 -3.07 21.15
N LEU A 20 20.73 -2.33 22.23
CA LEU A 20 19.55 -1.47 22.31
C LEU A 20 19.66 -0.31 21.32
N PHE A 21 20.82 0.35 21.25
CA PHE A 21 21.07 1.39 20.25
C PHE A 21 20.96 0.84 18.82
N LEU A 22 21.51 -0.35 18.59
CA LEU A 22 21.40 -1.02 17.29
C LEU A 22 19.94 -1.33 16.93
N ALA A 23 19.16 -1.83 17.88
CA ALA A 23 17.74 -2.14 17.69
C ALA A 23 16.92 -0.89 17.37
N VAL A 24 17.15 0.21 18.08
CA VAL A 24 16.49 1.50 17.83
C VAL A 24 16.86 2.04 16.45
N ALA A 25 18.15 2.01 16.08
CA ALA A 25 18.62 2.44 14.76
C ALA A 25 18.00 1.59 13.63
N MET A 26 17.92 0.28 13.81
CA MET A 26 17.34 -0.64 12.83
C MET A 26 15.82 -0.46 12.70
N GLY A 27 15.12 -0.24 13.82
CA GLY A 27 13.70 0.08 13.84
C GLY A 27 13.39 1.42 13.15
N TRP A 28 14.21 2.44 13.39
CA TRP A 28 14.08 3.74 12.72
C TRP A 28 14.32 3.63 11.21
N LEU A 29 15.34 2.87 10.79
CA LEU A 29 15.61 2.63 9.38
C LEU A 29 14.46 1.87 8.70
N ALA A 30 13.90 0.85 9.38
CA ALA A 30 12.73 0.12 8.89
C ALA A 30 11.50 1.02 8.76
N TYR A 31 11.25 1.91 9.72
CA TYR A 31 10.16 2.89 9.65
C TYR A 31 10.31 3.84 8.46
N LYS A 32 11.53 4.34 8.21
CA LYS A 32 11.82 5.23 7.08
C LYS A 32 11.68 4.52 5.72
N LEU A 33 11.92 3.21 5.67
CA LEU A 33 11.82 2.38 4.46
C LEU A 33 10.43 1.74 4.27
N ALA A 34 9.54 1.77 5.26
CA ALA A 34 8.16 1.29 5.15
C ALA A 34 7.26 2.04 4.14
N PRO A 35 7.29 3.39 4.02
CA PRO A 35 6.39 4.12 3.12
C PRO A 35 6.44 3.71 1.63
N PRO A 36 7.61 3.46 0.99
CA PRO A 36 7.66 3.05 -0.41
C PRO A 36 7.05 1.67 -0.67
N VAL A 37 7.13 0.74 0.29
CA VAL A 37 6.56 -0.62 0.16
C VAL A 37 5.02 -0.54 0.11
N LEU A 38 4.43 0.26 0.98
CA LEU A 38 2.98 0.50 1.00
C LEU A 38 2.51 1.26 -0.25
N ALA A 39 3.31 2.19 -0.77
CA ALA A 39 3.01 2.89 -2.02
C ALA A 39 3.04 1.94 -3.23
N TRP A 40 3.97 0.99 -3.27
CA TRP A 40 4.07 0.00 -4.34
C TRP A 40 2.88 -0.98 -4.35
N HIS A 41 2.44 -1.42 -3.18
CA HIS A 41 1.22 -2.23 -3.03
C HIS A 41 -0.05 -1.47 -3.44
N ARG A 42 -0.15 -0.18 -3.10
CA ARG A 42 -1.28 0.67 -3.51
C ARG A 42 -1.34 0.82 -5.02
N ARG A 43 -0.20 1.10 -5.68
CA ARG A 43 -0.13 1.22 -7.15
C ARG A 43 -0.55 -0.06 -7.88
N ARG A 44 -0.22 -1.24 -7.35
CA ARG A 44 -0.63 -2.52 -7.95
C ARG A 44 -2.13 -2.82 -7.82
N ARG A 45 -2.77 -2.39 -6.73
CA ARG A 45 -4.22 -2.56 -6.55
C ARG A 45 -5.00 -1.56 -7.42
N ASP A 46 -4.46 -0.36 -7.57
CA ASP A 46 -5.08 0.73 -8.31
C ASP A 46 -5.29 0.41 -9.80
N THR A 47 -4.42 -0.40 -10.42
CA THR A 47 -4.58 -0.78 -11.83
C THR A 47 -5.80 -1.67 -12.06
N ARG A 48 -6.05 -2.65 -11.17
CA ARG A 48 -7.20 -3.57 -11.31
C ARG A 48 -8.52 -2.89 -10.94
N THR A 49 -8.51 -2.00 -9.95
CA THR A 49 -9.71 -1.24 -9.57
C THR A 49 -10.13 -0.29 -10.68
N LYS A 50 -9.17 0.39 -11.35
CA LYS A 50 -9.45 1.29 -12.47
C LYS A 50 -10.16 0.60 -13.65
N GLU A 51 -9.75 -0.62 -13.99
CA GLU A 51 -10.41 -1.37 -15.07
C GLU A 51 -11.86 -1.74 -14.70
N LEU A 52 -12.08 -2.20 -13.47
CA LEU A 52 -13.43 -2.53 -12.99
C LEU A 52 -14.32 -1.29 -12.87
N ASP A 53 -13.78 -0.17 -12.41
CA ASP A 53 -14.54 1.09 -12.31
C ASP A 53 -14.88 1.64 -13.69
N ALA A 54 -14.00 1.50 -14.69
CA ALA A 54 -14.30 1.84 -16.08
C ALA A 54 -15.36 0.92 -16.70
N ILE A 55 -15.47 -0.34 -16.28
CA ILE A 55 -16.56 -1.24 -16.69
C ILE A 55 -17.86 -0.83 -16.03
N ARG A 56 -17.85 -0.56 -14.71
CA ARG A 56 -19.03 -0.08 -13.96
C ARG A 56 -19.58 1.21 -14.53
N ALA A 57 -18.73 2.21 -14.77
CA ALA A 57 -19.13 3.48 -15.35
C ALA A 57 -19.80 3.31 -16.73
N ARG A 58 -19.30 2.37 -17.56
CA ARG A 58 -19.94 2.05 -18.85
C ARG A 58 -21.28 1.35 -18.68
N ALA A 59 -21.40 0.43 -17.73
CA ALA A 59 -22.66 -0.25 -17.45
C ALA A 59 -23.72 0.72 -16.91
N ASP A 60 -23.34 1.63 -16.00
CA ASP A 60 -24.23 2.66 -15.47
C ASP A 60 -24.72 3.60 -16.57
N GLN A 61 -23.83 3.99 -17.49
CA GLN A 61 -24.20 4.81 -18.64
C GLN A 61 -25.20 4.11 -19.56
N GLN A 62 -25.00 2.82 -19.83
CA GLN A 62 -25.95 2.02 -20.62
C GLN A 62 -27.29 1.84 -19.90
N HIS A 63 -27.26 1.64 -18.58
CA HIS A 63 -28.46 1.54 -17.76
C HIS A 63 -29.27 2.85 -17.77
N GLN A 64 -28.60 4.00 -17.71
CA GLN A 64 -29.27 5.29 -17.86
C GLN A 64 -29.90 5.45 -19.26
N TRP A 65 -29.21 5.06 -20.32
CA TRP A 65 -29.79 5.10 -21.67
C TRP A 65 -31.00 4.18 -21.82
N TYR A 66 -31.00 3.02 -21.17
CA TYR A 66 -32.16 2.13 -21.11
C TYR A 66 -33.34 2.78 -20.39
N LEU A 67 -33.11 3.43 -19.24
CA LEU A 67 -34.16 4.12 -18.48
C LEU A 67 -34.80 5.29 -19.25
N VAL A 68 -34.02 5.97 -20.10
CA VAL A 68 -34.49 7.06 -20.96
C VAL A 68 -35.19 6.54 -22.23
N GLY A 69 -35.15 5.22 -22.48
CA GLY A 69 -35.72 4.62 -23.69
C GLY A 69 -34.89 4.89 -24.96
N ASP A 70 -33.61 5.26 -24.80
CA ASP A 70 -32.70 5.42 -25.94
C ASP A 70 -32.38 4.04 -26.52
N ALA A 71 -32.52 3.89 -27.84
CA ALA A 71 -32.19 2.66 -28.57
C ALA A 71 -30.74 2.19 -28.31
N ARG A 72 -29.84 3.12 -27.95
CA ARG A 72 -28.45 2.81 -27.55
C ARG A 72 -28.33 2.06 -26.23
N GLY A 73 -29.34 2.13 -25.36
CA GLY A 73 -29.39 1.34 -24.13
C GLY A 73 -29.64 -0.15 -24.38
N ILE A 74 -30.28 -0.50 -25.51
CA ILE A 74 -30.65 -1.87 -25.87
C ILE A 74 -29.66 -2.47 -26.87
N TYR A 75 -29.30 -1.72 -27.92
CA TYR A 75 -28.40 -2.20 -28.98
C TYR A 75 -26.92 -1.80 -28.75
N GLY A 76 -26.64 -0.97 -27.75
CA GLY A 76 -25.30 -0.44 -27.55
C GLY A 76 -24.87 0.47 -28.71
N ARG A 77 -23.56 0.51 -28.98
CA ARG A 77 -22.98 1.36 -30.04
C ARG A 77 -23.05 0.72 -31.43
N TYR A 78 -23.50 -0.52 -31.53
CA TYR A 78 -23.59 -1.26 -32.79
C TYR A 78 -25.07 -1.50 -33.11
N PRO A 79 -25.61 -0.82 -34.15
CA PRO A 79 -26.97 -1.08 -34.56
C PRO A 79 -27.11 -2.55 -35.03
N PRO A 80 -28.27 -3.18 -34.83
CA PRO A 80 -28.51 -4.54 -35.27
C PRO A 80 -28.30 -4.64 -36.78
N ALA A 81 -27.62 -5.70 -37.22
CA ALA A 81 -27.43 -5.97 -38.64
C ALA A 81 -28.80 -6.11 -39.30
N ARG A 82 -29.05 -5.29 -40.31
CA ARG A 82 -30.29 -5.23 -41.09
C ARG A 82 -30.33 -6.34 -42.13
#